data_AF-A0A812MN07-F1
#
_entry.id   AF-A0A812MN07-F1
#
_cell.length_a   1.000
_cell.length_b   1.000
_cell.length_c   1.000
_cell.angle_alpha   90.00
_cell.angle_beta   90.00
_cell.angle_gamma   90.00
#
_symmetry.space_group_name_H-M   'P 1'
#
loop_
_entity.id
_entity.type
_entity.pdbx_description
1 polymer ?
#
loop_
_entity_poly.entity_id
_entity_poly.type
_entity_poly.pdbx_seq_one_letter_code
_entity_poly.pdbx_strand_id
1 'polypeptide(L)'
;MKLNDAEPVQNGTIACIGAGTGLGQCFLVADTQTGDYTCHPSEGQHGEFGPRGAGSDELKLELLKYLKIKFSNAGNRISTERVVSGTGICNIYEFLAYKHPHEVDEEVHEAHNDRPKDAGIIAMNAKPGSLCEKTMKIFADAYGAQCATFALYVQPFGGIYITGGVTKKMREWLLKEGSFMKAYYDKGRLTPVLNRVPLMIVEGDDMGQRGAHLRAVMLLKQEIREQARRLFDTLDFNNDGLLFVGELEGLFEMAGDKAGKHRHELARQLLQELDSNHDGHLDFEEFLKGYAKLPTKMISESPFLHREREVQKEPKMDRTQLVSPPDRGNDVDSQAALAKELQKYQSRSRREKIDPFKDANAPVFQTRLYKLLADHDRTKEESWVPRMYWVSNS
;
A
#
# COMPACT_ATOMS: atom_id res chain seq x y z
N MET A 1 -3.68 -18.06 -11.02
CA MET A 1 -3.73 -19.40 -10.40
C MET A 1 -4.48 -19.37 -9.06
N LYS A 2 -5.38 -20.33 -8.80
CA LYS A 2 -6.06 -20.52 -7.49
C LYS A 2 -5.13 -21.20 -6.48
N LEU A 3 -5.16 -20.76 -5.23
CA LEU A 3 -4.45 -21.38 -4.09
C LEU A 3 -5.37 -22.11 -3.12
N ASN A 4 -6.68 -21.89 -3.20
CA ASN A 4 -7.71 -22.59 -2.43
C ASN A 4 -9.01 -22.71 -3.23
N ASP A 5 -9.98 -23.43 -2.67
CA ASP A 5 -11.27 -23.75 -3.31
C ASP A 5 -12.37 -22.73 -2.98
N ALA A 6 -12.05 -21.63 -2.29
CA ALA A 6 -13.04 -20.59 -1.98
C ALA A 6 -13.38 -19.80 -3.25
N GLU A 7 -14.68 -19.62 -3.51
CA GLU A 7 -15.16 -18.91 -4.69
C GLU A 7 -15.40 -17.41 -4.42
N PRO A 8 -15.02 -16.51 -5.35
CA PRO A 8 -15.28 -15.08 -5.24
C PRO A 8 -16.75 -14.75 -5.08
N VAL A 9 -17.07 -13.98 -4.03
CA VAL A 9 -18.38 -13.34 -3.88
C VAL A 9 -18.47 -12.17 -4.86
N GLN A 10 -19.50 -12.18 -5.71
CA GLN A 10 -19.78 -11.08 -6.64
C GLN A 10 -19.90 -9.76 -5.86
N ASN A 11 -19.24 -8.71 -6.36
CA ASN A 11 -19.18 -7.38 -5.75
C ASN A 11 -18.60 -7.38 -4.32
N GLY A 12 -17.99 -8.48 -3.86
CA GLY A 12 -17.29 -8.54 -2.59
C GLY A 12 -15.99 -7.73 -2.64
N THR A 13 -15.53 -7.25 -1.47
CA THR A 13 -14.24 -6.57 -1.34
C THR A 13 -13.12 -7.42 -1.93
N ILE A 14 -12.22 -6.79 -2.68
CA ILE A 14 -11.03 -7.41 -3.25
C ILE A 14 -9.81 -6.85 -2.53
N ALA A 15 -8.82 -7.68 -2.24
CA ALA A 15 -7.53 -7.23 -1.75
C ALA A 15 -6.43 -7.59 -2.76
N CYS A 16 -5.46 -6.70 -2.90
CA CYS A 16 -4.26 -6.92 -3.68
C CYS A 16 -3.05 -6.75 -2.77
N ILE A 17 -2.14 -7.72 -2.78
CA ILE A 17 -0.90 -7.68 -1.99
C ILE A 17 0.24 -8.24 -2.81
N GLY A 18 1.41 -7.60 -2.85
CA GLY A 18 2.48 -8.06 -3.72
C GLY A 18 3.88 -7.75 -3.25
N ALA A 19 4.71 -8.79 -3.13
CA ALA A 19 6.13 -8.64 -2.89
C ALA A 19 6.87 -8.27 -4.19
N GLY A 20 7.67 -7.21 -4.11
CA GLY A 20 8.64 -6.77 -5.10
C GLY A 20 9.94 -6.39 -4.37
N THR A 21 10.57 -5.27 -4.73
CA THR A 21 11.66 -4.70 -3.91
C THR A 21 11.18 -4.41 -2.48
N GLY A 22 9.97 -3.86 -2.36
CA GLY A 22 9.19 -3.70 -1.12
C GLY A 22 7.93 -4.58 -1.12
N LEU A 23 6.90 -4.18 -0.38
CA LEU A 23 5.61 -4.86 -0.29
C LEU A 23 4.49 -3.87 -0.57
N GLY A 24 3.69 -4.07 -1.62
CA GLY A 24 2.52 -3.24 -1.87
C GLY A 24 1.25 -3.89 -1.32
N GLN A 25 0.31 -3.10 -0.80
CA GLN A 25 -1.05 -3.57 -0.56
C GLN A 25 -2.12 -2.50 -0.78
N CYS A 26 -3.24 -2.89 -1.38
CA CYS A 26 -4.43 -2.08 -1.53
C CYS A 26 -5.68 -2.97 -1.48
N PHE A 27 -6.85 -2.36 -1.38
CA PHE A 27 -8.11 -3.07 -1.49
C PHE A 27 -9.09 -2.31 -2.37
N LEU A 28 -10.05 -3.02 -2.95
CA LEU A 28 -11.07 -2.46 -3.81
C LEU A 28 -12.44 -2.79 -3.24
N VAL A 29 -13.32 -1.80 -3.23
CA VAL A 29 -14.72 -1.95 -2.82
C VAL A 29 -15.60 -1.68 -4.03
N ALA A 30 -16.58 -2.56 -4.27
CA ALA A 30 -17.55 -2.36 -5.33
C ALA A 30 -18.61 -1.34 -4.90
N ASP A 31 -18.98 -0.45 -5.81
CA ASP A 31 -20.16 0.38 -5.67
C ASP A 31 -21.41 -0.51 -5.64
N THR A 32 -22.32 -0.26 -4.69
CA THR A 32 -23.51 -1.10 -4.51
C THR A 32 -24.56 -0.96 -5.61
N GLN A 33 -24.51 0.14 -6.38
CA GLN A 33 -25.45 0.42 -7.46
C GLN A 33 -24.88 0.01 -8.82
N THR A 34 -23.63 0.37 -9.10
CA THR A 34 -23.01 0.12 -10.42
C THR A 34 -22.21 -1.18 -10.49
N GLY A 35 -21.74 -1.68 -9.33
CA GLY A 35 -20.80 -2.80 -9.28
C GLY A 35 -19.35 -2.43 -9.65
N ASP A 36 -19.08 -1.15 -9.95
CA ASP A 36 -17.73 -0.70 -10.28
C ASP A 36 -16.83 -0.69 -9.04
N TYR A 37 -15.59 -1.14 -9.21
CA TYR A 37 -14.63 -1.18 -8.11
C TYR A 37 -13.85 0.13 -7.96
N THR A 38 -13.84 0.68 -6.75
CA THR A 38 -12.94 1.78 -6.35
C THR A 38 -11.77 1.23 -5.57
N CYS A 39 -10.54 1.61 -5.96
CA CYS A 39 -9.31 1.22 -5.28
C CYS A 39 -8.98 2.18 -4.14
N HIS A 40 -8.68 1.63 -2.97
CA HIS A 40 -8.19 2.33 -1.81
C HIS A 40 -6.71 1.98 -1.60
N PRO A 41 -5.79 2.93 -1.86
CA PRO A 41 -4.37 2.69 -1.61
C PRO A 41 -4.12 2.55 -0.10
N SER A 42 -3.13 1.74 0.27
CA SER A 42 -2.76 1.58 1.67
C SER A 42 -1.25 1.41 1.84
N GLU A 43 -0.75 1.79 3.02
CA GLU A 43 0.63 1.59 3.46
C GLU A 43 0.71 0.55 4.60
N GLY A 44 -0.30 -0.33 4.71
CA GLY A 44 -0.42 -1.24 5.85
C GLY A 44 0.64 -2.33 5.94
N GLN A 45 1.46 -2.53 4.89
CA GLN A 45 2.69 -3.33 4.97
C GLN A 45 3.74 -2.71 5.92
N HIS A 46 3.61 -1.40 6.14
CA HIS A 46 4.38 -0.68 7.13
C HIS A 46 3.72 -0.83 8.51
N GLY A 47 2.79 -1.74 8.76
CA GLY A 47 2.48 -2.22 10.11
C GLY A 47 3.65 -3.01 10.72
N GLU A 48 3.64 -3.22 12.04
CA GLU A 48 4.67 -3.98 12.76
C GLU A 48 4.72 -5.45 12.30
N PHE A 49 5.94 -5.97 12.16
CA PHE A 49 6.15 -7.41 12.00
C PHE A 49 5.78 -8.14 13.29
N GLY A 50 4.72 -8.96 13.23
CA GLY A 50 4.31 -9.84 14.31
C GLY A 50 4.97 -11.22 14.16
N PRO A 51 6.11 -11.50 14.84
CA PRO A 51 6.76 -12.81 14.76
C PRO A 51 5.84 -13.89 15.33
N ARG A 52 5.83 -15.06 14.68
CA ARG A 52 5.05 -16.22 15.08
C ARG A 52 5.94 -17.40 15.39
N GLY A 53 5.58 -18.17 16.41
CA GLY A 53 6.28 -19.36 16.88
C GLY A 53 5.69 -19.79 18.22
N ALA A 54 5.87 -21.05 18.60
CA ALA A 54 5.43 -21.58 19.88
C ALA A 54 6.54 -22.44 20.50
N GLY A 55 6.69 -22.37 21.82
CA GLY A 55 7.63 -23.21 22.56
C GLY A 55 9.09 -22.85 22.29
N SER A 56 9.93 -23.87 22.04
CA SER A 56 11.39 -23.75 21.92
C SER A 56 11.92 -23.26 20.57
N ASP A 57 11.05 -22.96 19.59
CA ASP A 57 11.43 -22.44 18.28
C ASP A 57 11.08 -20.94 18.16
N GLU A 58 11.98 -20.11 18.70
CA GLU A 58 11.87 -18.64 18.72
C GLU A 58 12.53 -17.96 17.50
N LEU A 59 12.82 -18.70 16.42
CA LEU A 59 13.68 -18.20 15.34
C LEU A 59 13.20 -16.86 14.73
N LYS A 60 11.88 -16.65 14.62
CA LYS A 60 11.31 -15.38 14.10
C LYS A 60 11.33 -14.24 15.14
N LEU A 61 11.27 -14.55 16.43
CA LEU A 61 11.48 -13.57 17.50
C LEU A 61 12.94 -13.12 17.52
N GLU A 62 13.88 -14.05 17.33
CA GLU A 62 15.29 -13.73 17.19
C GLU A 62 15.58 -12.92 15.92
N LEU A 63 14.94 -13.26 14.79
CA LEU A 63 14.97 -12.42 13.60
C LEU A 63 14.51 -11.00 13.90
N LEU A 64 13.40 -10.82 14.62
CA LEU A 64 12.95 -9.49 15.03
C LEU A 64 14.00 -8.75 15.87
N LYS A 65 14.65 -9.43 16.84
CA LYS A 65 15.74 -8.85 17.63
C LYS A 65 16.91 -8.42 16.74
N TYR A 66 17.33 -9.29 15.83
CA TYR A 66 18.39 -9.00 14.86
C TYR A 66 18.05 -7.78 14.00
N LEU A 67 16.82 -7.71 13.46
CA LEU A 67 16.40 -6.59 12.61
C LEU A 67 16.34 -5.27 13.40
N LYS A 68 15.94 -5.30 14.68
CA LYS A 68 15.98 -4.11 15.56
C LYS A 68 17.40 -3.58 15.74
N ILE A 69 18.39 -4.47 15.87
CA ILE A 69 19.81 -4.08 15.95
C ILE A 69 20.27 -3.54 14.58
N LYS A 70 20.01 -4.27 13.49
CA LYS A 70 20.40 -3.87 12.13
C LYS A 70 19.85 -2.50 11.73
N PHE A 71 18.62 -2.19 12.14
CA PHE A 71 17.93 -0.95 11.79
C PHE A 71 17.82 0.04 12.96
N SER A 72 18.68 -0.05 13.98
CA SER A 72 18.60 0.78 15.19
C SER A 72 18.60 2.29 14.90
N ASN A 73 19.28 2.71 13.83
CA ASN A 73 19.37 4.12 13.41
C ASN A 73 18.08 4.62 12.74
N ALA A 74 17.16 3.73 12.38
CA ALA A 74 15.87 4.05 11.75
C ALA A 74 14.69 3.93 12.75
N GLY A 75 14.99 3.81 14.05
CA GLY A 75 14.01 3.69 15.13
C GLY A 75 13.77 2.24 15.60
N ASN A 76 12.85 2.07 16.55
CA ASN A 76 12.66 0.79 17.26
C ASN A 76 11.68 -0.19 16.59
N ARG A 77 11.11 0.19 15.45
CA ARG A 77 10.00 -0.52 14.81
C ARG A 77 10.49 -1.25 13.57
N ILE A 78 10.09 -2.52 13.43
CA ILE A 78 10.36 -3.32 12.24
C ILE A 78 9.04 -3.56 11.53
N SER A 79 8.91 -3.07 10.29
CA SER A 79 7.72 -3.31 9.50
C SER A 79 7.68 -4.71 8.91
N THR A 80 6.48 -5.20 8.59
CA THR A 80 6.31 -6.46 7.86
C THR A 80 7.07 -6.45 6.52
N GLU A 81 7.12 -5.32 5.81
CA GLU A 81 7.90 -5.18 4.57
C GLU A 81 9.40 -5.53 4.74
N ARG A 82 10.01 -5.28 5.91
CA ARG A 82 11.42 -5.62 6.18
C ARG A 82 11.67 -7.13 6.22
N VAL A 83 10.62 -7.94 6.23
CA VAL A 83 10.66 -9.40 6.21
C VAL A 83 10.02 -9.93 4.92
N VAL A 84 8.88 -9.36 4.50
CA VAL A 84 8.06 -9.81 3.39
C VAL A 84 8.29 -8.93 2.16
N SER A 85 9.49 -8.97 1.61
CA SER A 85 9.84 -8.32 0.34
C SER A 85 11.12 -8.95 -0.23
N GLY A 86 11.55 -8.57 -1.42
CA GLY A 86 12.85 -8.95 -1.96
C GLY A 86 13.98 -8.53 -1.01
N THR A 87 13.96 -7.28 -0.52
CA THR A 87 14.94 -6.86 0.49
C THR A 87 14.77 -7.57 1.83
N GLY A 88 13.55 -8.00 2.16
CA GLY A 88 13.27 -8.81 3.34
C GLY A 88 13.87 -10.22 3.29
N ILE A 89 13.90 -10.86 2.12
CA ILE A 89 14.57 -12.15 1.91
C ILE A 89 16.06 -12.04 2.23
N CYS A 90 16.72 -10.99 1.72
CA CYS A 90 18.11 -10.68 2.04
C CYS A 90 18.31 -10.48 3.56
N ASN A 91 17.42 -9.75 4.22
CA ASN A 91 17.49 -9.53 5.68
C ASN A 91 17.38 -10.85 6.47
N ILE A 92 16.51 -11.77 6.05
CA ILE A 92 16.36 -13.08 6.68
C ILE A 92 17.62 -13.93 6.49
N TYR A 93 18.18 -13.94 5.26
CA TYR A 93 19.42 -14.66 4.98
C TYR A 93 20.58 -14.17 5.86
N GLU A 94 20.78 -12.86 5.95
CA GLU A 94 21.84 -12.28 6.77
C GLU A 94 21.69 -12.62 8.25
N PHE A 95 20.47 -12.64 8.77
CA PHE A 95 20.19 -13.12 10.13
C PHE A 95 20.61 -14.58 10.30
N LEU A 96 20.25 -15.46 9.36
CA LEU A 96 20.59 -16.87 9.44
C LEU A 96 22.10 -17.10 9.29
N ALA A 97 22.78 -16.37 8.41
CA ALA A 97 24.23 -16.41 8.27
C ALA A 97 24.94 -15.94 9.54
N TYR A 98 24.43 -14.86 10.19
CA TYR A 98 24.94 -14.39 11.47
C TYR A 98 24.74 -15.43 12.59
N LYS A 99 23.58 -16.08 12.64
CA LYS A 99 23.24 -17.05 13.69
C LYS A 99 23.95 -18.40 13.50
N HIS A 100 24.20 -18.80 12.25
CA HIS A 100 24.76 -20.10 11.88
C HIS A 100 25.99 -19.95 10.97
N PRO A 101 27.09 -19.33 11.46
CA PRO A 101 28.25 -19.03 10.61
C PRO A 101 28.92 -20.26 10.00
N HIS A 102 28.80 -21.43 10.65
CA HIS A 102 29.35 -22.70 10.15
C HIS A 102 28.50 -23.36 9.05
N GLU A 103 27.28 -22.88 8.81
CA GLU A 103 26.37 -23.38 7.77
C GLU A 103 26.36 -22.46 6.53
N VAL A 104 27.19 -21.42 6.52
CA VAL A 104 27.27 -20.45 5.42
C VAL A 104 27.99 -21.08 4.23
N ASP A 105 27.37 -20.98 3.05
CA ASP A 105 28.00 -21.25 1.77
C ASP A 105 28.78 -20.01 1.34
N GLU A 106 30.12 -20.13 1.23
CA GLU A 106 31.02 -19.01 0.95
C GLU A 106 30.71 -18.33 -0.39
N GLU A 107 30.47 -19.10 -1.45
CA GLU A 107 30.19 -18.56 -2.79
C GLU A 107 28.89 -17.75 -2.79
N VAL A 108 27.84 -18.30 -2.16
CA VAL A 108 26.56 -17.61 -2.04
C VAL A 108 26.67 -16.35 -1.17
N HIS A 109 27.45 -16.42 -0.09
CA HIS A 109 27.65 -15.29 0.82
C HIS A 109 28.47 -14.16 0.18
N GLU A 110 29.51 -14.48 -0.58
CA GLU A 110 30.27 -13.51 -1.37
C GLU A 110 29.39 -12.85 -2.44
N ALA A 111 28.61 -13.64 -3.18
CA ALA A 111 27.68 -13.11 -4.18
C ALA A 111 26.63 -12.18 -3.56
N HIS A 112 26.09 -12.53 -2.38
CA HIS A 112 25.18 -11.68 -1.63
C HIS A 112 25.86 -10.39 -1.19
N ASN A 113 27.10 -10.44 -0.69
CA ASN A 113 27.82 -9.24 -0.25
C ASN A 113 28.14 -8.29 -1.41
N ASP A 114 28.40 -8.81 -2.62
CA ASP A 114 28.53 -8.01 -3.85
C ASP A 114 27.20 -7.33 -4.22
N ARG A 115 26.07 -8.05 -4.08
CA ARG A 115 24.72 -7.55 -4.43
C ARG A 115 23.71 -7.75 -3.29
N PRO A 116 23.78 -6.96 -2.20
CA PRO A 116 23.09 -7.23 -0.94
C PRO A 116 21.56 -7.06 -0.96
N LYS A 117 20.99 -6.61 -2.09
CA LYS A 117 19.54 -6.46 -2.28
C LYS A 117 18.98 -7.42 -3.33
N ASP A 118 19.82 -8.28 -3.91
CA ASP A 118 19.42 -9.23 -4.93
C ASP A 118 18.91 -10.53 -4.30
N ALA A 119 17.61 -10.56 -4.00
CA ALA A 119 16.93 -11.75 -3.49
C ALA A 119 17.03 -12.96 -4.45
N GLY A 120 17.36 -12.74 -5.73
CA GLY A 120 17.54 -13.80 -6.71
C GLY A 120 18.68 -14.73 -6.35
N ILE A 121 19.76 -14.22 -5.75
CA ILE A 121 20.92 -15.01 -5.31
C ILE A 121 20.48 -16.04 -4.28
N ILE A 122 19.70 -15.62 -3.29
CA ILE A 122 19.19 -16.50 -2.23
C ILE A 122 18.18 -17.50 -2.81
N ALA A 123 17.25 -17.03 -3.64
CA ALA A 123 16.20 -17.88 -4.21
C ALA A 123 16.76 -18.99 -5.11
N MET A 124 17.76 -18.69 -5.95
CA MET A 124 18.39 -19.67 -6.84
C MET A 124 19.23 -20.71 -6.09
N ASN A 125 19.72 -20.38 -4.89
CA ASN A 125 20.56 -21.25 -4.07
C ASN A 125 19.82 -21.94 -2.92
N ALA A 126 18.48 -21.88 -2.92
CA ALA A 126 17.61 -22.49 -1.91
C ALA A 126 17.51 -24.03 -2.07
N LYS A 127 18.64 -24.72 -1.89
CA LYS A 127 18.78 -26.19 -1.90
C LYS A 127 18.42 -26.79 -0.52
N PRO A 128 17.96 -28.05 -0.45
CA PRO A 128 17.66 -28.71 0.82
C PRO A 128 18.82 -28.62 1.84
N GLY A 129 18.50 -28.21 3.06
CA GLY A 129 19.45 -28.03 4.17
C GLY A 129 20.18 -26.69 4.19
N SER A 130 20.11 -25.89 3.12
CA SER A 130 20.85 -24.62 3.04
C SER A 130 20.18 -23.50 3.84
N LEU A 131 20.97 -22.49 4.23
CA LEU A 131 20.43 -21.26 4.82
C LEU A 131 19.48 -20.53 3.87
N CYS A 132 19.67 -20.69 2.56
CA CYS A 132 18.78 -20.13 1.55
C CYS A 132 17.39 -20.81 1.55
N GLU A 133 17.33 -22.14 1.69
CA GLU A 133 16.03 -22.83 1.87
C GLU A 133 15.34 -22.36 3.17
N LYS A 134 16.07 -22.33 4.29
CA LYS A 134 15.53 -21.85 5.57
C LYS A 134 15.00 -20.41 5.45
N THR A 135 15.72 -19.57 4.70
CA THR A 135 15.29 -18.20 4.39
C THR A 135 13.96 -18.17 3.65
N MET A 136 13.85 -18.95 2.56
CA MET A 136 12.63 -19.01 1.76
C MET A 136 11.43 -19.54 2.57
N LYS A 137 11.66 -20.48 3.49
CA LYS A 137 10.63 -20.99 4.41
C LYS A 137 10.12 -19.92 5.37
N ILE A 138 11.02 -19.13 5.99
CA ILE A 138 10.64 -18.01 6.87
C ILE A 138 9.89 -16.94 6.08
N PHE A 139 10.36 -16.59 4.87
CA PHE A 139 9.70 -15.62 4.00
C PHE A 139 8.28 -16.07 3.64
N ALA A 140 8.10 -17.31 3.17
CA ALA A 140 6.80 -17.85 2.78
C ALA A 140 5.82 -17.89 3.97
N ASP A 141 6.30 -18.29 5.16
CA ASP A 141 5.52 -18.25 6.39
C ASP A 141 5.08 -16.83 6.76
N ALA A 142 6.00 -15.87 6.77
CA ALA A 142 5.70 -14.48 7.09
C ALA A 142 4.73 -13.86 6.06
N TYR A 143 4.88 -14.21 4.79
CA TYR A 143 4.01 -13.72 3.73
C TYR A 143 2.58 -14.25 3.87
N GLY A 144 2.41 -15.54 4.15
CA GLY A 144 1.09 -16.13 4.41
C GLY A 144 0.44 -15.50 5.63
N ALA A 145 1.23 -15.24 6.68
CA ALA A 145 0.75 -14.58 7.88
C ALA A 145 0.22 -13.17 7.59
N GLN A 146 0.94 -12.38 6.79
CA GLN A 146 0.55 -11.03 6.40
C GLN A 146 -0.70 -11.05 5.51
N CYS A 147 -0.79 -11.97 4.54
CA CYS A 147 -1.98 -12.12 3.71
C CYS A 147 -3.22 -12.40 4.57
N ALA A 148 -3.09 -13.26 5.59
CA ALA A 148 -4.18 -13.56 6.52
C ALA A 148 -4.52 -12.36 7.43
N THR A 149 -3.53 -11.66 7.96
CA THR A 149 -3.79 -10.45 8.76
C THR A 149 -4.50 -9.39 7.93
N PHE A 150 -4.06 -9.16 6.70
CA PHE A 150 -4.74 -8.23 5.79
C PHE A 150 -6.15 -8.69 5.45
N ALA A 151 -6.37 -10.00 5.23
CA ALA A 151 -7.69 -10.57 5.04
C ALA A 151 -8.65 -10.29 6.20
N LEU A 152 -8.17 -10.34 7.43
CA LEU A 152 -8.99 -10.05 8.62
C LEU A 152 -9.34 -8.56 8.72
N TYR A 153 -8.51 -7.66 8.20
CA TYR A 153 -8.79 -6.22 8.21
C TYR A 153 -9.86 -5.82 7.19
N VAL A 154 -9.79 -6.38 5.97
CA VAL A 154 -10.64 -5.90 4.86
C VAL A 154 -11.72 -6.89 4.43
N GLN A 155 -11.72 -8.10 4.99
CA GLN A 155 -12.66 -9.19 4.68
C GLN A 155 -12.91 -9.35 3.17
N PRO A 156 -11.86 -9.66 2.38
CA PRO A 156 -11.92 -9.61 0.93
C PRO A 156 -12.58 -10.87 0.36
N PHE A 157 -13.89 -11.03 0.55
CA PHE A 157 -14.64 -12.18 0.04
C PHE A 157 -14.73 -12.21 -1.50
N GLY A 158 -14.43 -11.12 -2.19
CA GLY A 158 -14.18 -11.09 -3.64
C GLY A 158 -12.80 -11.64 -4.04
N GLY A 159 -11.92 -11.87 -3.06
CA GLY A 159 -10.64 -12.54 -3.21
C GLY A 159 -9.42 -11.69 -2.85
N ILE A 160 -8.34 -12.38 -2.49
CA ILE A 160 -6.99 -11.81 -2.37
C ILE A 160 -6.18 -12.21 -3.60
N TYR A 161 -5.65 -11.20 -4.27
CA TYR A 161 -4.80 -11.34 -5.44
C TYR A 161 -3.36 -11.02 -5.06
N ILE A 162 -2.55 -12.07 -4.98
CA ILE A 162 -1.14 -12.02 -4.66
C ILE A 162 -0.37 -11.69 -5.95
N THR A 163 0.28 -10.53 -5.98
CA THR A 163 0.98 -9.99 -7.15
C THR A 163 2.47 -9.78 -6.86
N GLY A 164 3.19 -9.12 -7.78
CA GLY A 164 4.59 -8.73 -7.61
C GLY A 164 5.59 -9.73 -8.18
N GLY A 165 6.71 -9.21 -8.71
CA GLY A 165 7.70 -10.02 -9.42
C GLY A 165 8.40 -11.06 -8.53
N VAL A 166 8.53 -10.79 -7.22
CA VAL A 166 9.10 -11.74 -6.25
C VAL A 166 8.15 -12.92 -6.07
N THR A 167 6.86 -12.67 -5.87
CA THR A 167 5.82 -13.70 -5.74
C THR A 167 5.83 -14.68 -6.92
N LYS A 168 5.91 -14.18 -8.15
CA LYS A 168 5.90 -15.04 -9.35
C LYS A 168 7.10 -15.97 -9.42
N LYS A 169 8.29 -15.42 -9.18
CA LYS A 169 9.55 -16.18 -9.16
C LYS A 169 9.57 -17.21 -8.04
N MET A 170 8.82 -16.98 -6.97
CA MET A 170 8.80 -17.80 -5.76
C MET A 170 7.55 -18.65 -5.62
N ARG A 171 6.73 -18.77 -6.68
CA ARG A 171 5.48 -19.55 -6.66
C ARG A 171 5.66 -20.97 -6.12
N GLU A 172 6.77 -21.63 -6.47
CA GLU A 172 7.04 -23.00 -6.00
C GLU A 172 7.21 -23.06 -4.49
N TRP A 173 7.84 -22.06 -3.87
CA TRP A 173 7.99 -21.97 -2.42
C TRP A 173 6.67 -21.67 -1.70
N LEU A 174 5.78 -20.91 -2.35
CA LEU A 174 4.44 -20.65 -1.83
C LEU A 174 3.54 -21.91 -1.91
N LEU A 175 3.78 -22.79 -2.90
CA LEU A 175 2.96 -23.95 -3.21
C LEU A 175 3.45 -25.27 -2.59
N LYS A 176 4.74 -25.59 -2.71
CA LYS A 176 5.29 -26.92 -2.37
C LYS A 176 5.45 -27.17 -0.88
N GLU A 177 5.90 -26.16 -0.13
CA GLU A 177 6.31 -26.37 1.27
C GLU A 177 5.15 -26.25 2.27
N GLY A 178 3.98 -25.80 1.84
CA GLY A 178 2.80 -25.60 2.69
C GLY A 178 2.93 -24.50 3.75
N SER A 179 4.13 -23.96 4.01
CA SER A 179 4.40 -22.93 5.02
C SER A 179 3.53 -21.69 4.84
N PHE A 180 3.34 -21.22 3.60
CA PHE A 180 2.48 -20.08 3.30
C PHE A 180 1.01 -20.35 3.65
N MET A 181 0.45 -21.49 3.20
CA MET A 181 -0.97 -21.80 3.46
C MET A 181 -1.21 -22.14 4.93
N LYS A 182 -0.30 -22.87 5.57
CA LYS A 182 -0.32 -23.11 7.02
C LYS A 182 -0.31 -21.79 7.78
N ALA A 183 0.56 -20.88 7.38
CA ALA A 183 0.66 -19.55 7.95
C ALA A 183 -0.61 -18.73 7.78
N TYR A 184 -1.21 -18.80 6.60
CA TYR A 184 -2.44 -18.11 6.27
C TYR A 184 -3.58 -18.57 7.17
N TYR A 185 -3.80 -19.89 7.26
CA TYR A 185 -4.90 -20.44 8.06
C TYR A 185 -4.65 -20.45 9.57
N ASP A 186 -3.43 -20.20 10.04
CA ASP A 186 -3.10 -20.08 11.46
C ASP A 186 -3.54 -18.72 12.04
N LYS A 187 -4.84 -18.59 12.29
CA LYS A 187 -5.52 -17.44 12.91
C LYS A 187 -6.54 -17.85 13.98
N GLY A 188 -6.37 -19.04 14.56
CA GLY A 188 -7.18 -19.56 15.66
C GLY A 188 -8.69 -19.55 15.36
N ARG A 189 -9.49 -18.95 16.24
CA ARG A 189 -10.96 -18.89 16.07
C ARG A 189 -11.43 -18.16 14.81
N LEU A 190 -10.56 -17.40 14.15
CA LEU A 190 -10.88 -16.68 12.90
C LEU A 190 -10.50 -17.47 11.64
N THR A 191 -9.88 -18.64 11.75
CA THR A 191 -9.59 -19.51 10.60
C THR A 191 -10.83 -19.80 9.72
N PRO A 192 -12.04 -20.05 10.27
CA PRO A 192 -13.23 -20.24 9.45
C PRO A 192 -13.60 -19.03 8.57
N VAL A 193 -13.24 -17.80 8.96
CA VAL A 193 -13.42 -16.61 8.13
C VAL A 193 -12.50 -16.67 6.91
N LEU A 194 -11.24 -17.06 7.12
CA LEU A 194 -10.24 -17.18 6.05
C LEU A 194 -10.52 -18.32 5.08
N ASN A 195 -11.16 -19.40 5.53
CA ASN A 195 -11.61 -20.49 4.65
C ASN A 195 -12.60 -20.02 3.57
N ARG A 196 -13.25 -18.87 3.78
CA ARG A 196 -14.21 -18.27 2.84
C ARG A 196 -13.59 -17.22 1.92
N VAL A 197 -12.30 -16.91 2.08
CA VAL A 197 -11.60 -15.90 1.29
C VAL A 197 -10.87 -16.58 0.13
N PRO A 198 -11.26 -16.30 -1.14
CA PRO A 198 -10.53 -16.79 -2.30
C PRO A 198 -9.09 -16.27 -2.31
N LEU A 199 -8.14 -17.13 -2.67
CA LEU A 199 -6.74 -16.75 -2.71
C LEU A 199 -6.12 -17.09 -4.06
N MET A 200 -5.56 -16.08 -4.73
CA MET A 200 -5.09 -16.16 -6.11
C MET A 200 -3.66 -15.66 -6.25
N ILE A 201 -2.84 -16.31 -7.06
CA ILE A 201 -1.59 -15.73 -7.59
C ILE A 201 -1.87 -15.14 -8.97
N VAL A 202 -1.47 -13.88 -9.17
CA VAL A 202 -1.54 -13.17 -10.44
C VAL A 202 -0.32 -13.47 -11.29
N GLU A 203 -0.53 -13.93 -12.52
CA GLU A 203 0.55 -14.37 -13.42
C GLU A 203 0.98 -13.30 -14.44
N GLY A 204 0.13 -12.31 -14.76
CA GLY A 204 0.42 -11.26 -15.74
C GLY A 204 1.34 -10.15 -15.22
N ASP A 205 2.35 -9.75 -15.99
CA ASP A 205 3.40 -8.77 -15.59
C ASP A 205 2.99 -7.30 -15.80
N ASP A 206 1.92 -7.05 -16.54
CA ASP A 206 1.46 -5.75 -17.00
C ASP A 206 0.31 -5.16 -16.17
N MET A 207 0.05 -5.70 -14.97
CA MET A 207 -1.09 -5.32 -14.14
C MET A 207 -1.12 -3.82 -13.80
N GLY A 208 0.04 -3.21 -13.54
CA GLY A 208 0.13 -1.77 -13.29
C GLY A 208 -0.30 -0.94 -14.50
N GLN A 209 0.10 -1.35 -15.71
CA GLN A 209 -0.26 -0.67 -16.96
C GLN A 209 -1.75 -0.87 -17.28
N ARG A 210 -2.28 -2.08 -17.09
CA ARG A 210 -3.71 -2.38 -17.25
C ARG A 210 -4.57 -1.56 -16.29
N GLY A 211 -4.16 -1.47 -15.02
CA GLY A 211 -4.84 -0.66 -14.01
C GLY A 211 -4.84 0.83 -14.39
N ALA A 212 -3.69 1.36 -14.84
CA ALA A 212 -3.59 2.75 -15.29
C ALA A 212 -4.48 3.03 -16.52
N HIS A 213 -4.47 2.13 -17.51
CA HIS A 213 -5.32 2.23 -18.69
C HIS A 213 -6.82 2.20 -18.32
N LEU A 214 -7.23 1.23 -17.49
CA LEU A 214 -8.60 1.14 -17.01
C LEU A 214 -9.02 2.42 -16.28
N ARG A 215 -8.18 2.94 -15.38
CA ARG A 215 -8.46 4.18 -14.66
C ARG A 215 -8.60 5.38 -15.60
N ALA A 216 -7.75 5.49 -16.61
CA ALA A 216 -7.85 6.55 -17.62
C ALA A 216 -9.17 6.47 -18.39
N VAL A 217 -9.59 5.27 -18.80
CA VAL A 217 -10.88 5.05 -19.47
C VAL A 217 -12.06 5.41 -18.55
N MET A 218 -12.01 5.04 -17.26
CA MET A 218 -13.07 5.39 -16.30
C MET A 218 -13.18 6.91 -16.11
N LEU A 219 -12.05 7.61 -15.97
CA LEU A 219 -12.03 9.07 -15.84
C LEU A 219 -12.57 9.75 -17.09
N LEU A 220 -12.22 9.26 -18.28
CA LEU A 220 -12.75 9.79 -19.54
C LEU A 220 -14.27 9.60 -19.64
N LYS A 221 -14.78 8.40 -19.29
CA LYS A 221 -16.23 8.14 -19.28
C LYS A 221 -16.96 9.06 -18.31
N GLN A 222 -16.40 9.28 -17.12
CA GLN A 222 -16.96 10.18 -16.13
C GLN A 222 -17.00 11.62 -16.65
N GLU A 223 -15.91 12.10 -17.25
CA GLU A 223 -15.83 13.45 -17.81
C GLU A 223 -16.84 13.63 -18.95
N ILE A 224 -16.94 12.67 -19.89
CA ILE A 224 -17.95 12.70 -20.96
C ILE A 224 -19.36 12.76 -20.40
N ARG A 225 -19.68 11.95 -19.38
CA ARG A 225 -21.00 11.94 -18.75
C ARG A 225 -21.32 13.26 -18.05
N GLU A 226 -20.34 13.85 -17.36
CA GLU A 226 -20.51 15.15 -16.71
C GLU A 226 -20.67 16.29 -17.73
N GLN A 227 -19.94 16.26 -18.85
CA GLN A 227 -20.12 17.23 -19.94
C GLN A 227 -21.48 17.09 -20.62
N ALA A 228 -21.91 15.84 -20.89
CA ALA A 228 -23.24 15.55 -21.41
C ALA A 228 -24.33 16.04 -20.46
N ARG A 229 -24.18 15.80 -19.15
CA ARG A 229 -25.14 16.25 -18.13
C ARG A 229 -25.28 17.77 -18.15
N ARG A 230 -24.17 18.51 -18.14
CA ARG A 230 -24.21 19.98 -18.19
C ARG A 230 -24.91 20.51 -19.43
N LEU A 231 -24.65 19.89 -20.59
CA LEU A 231 -25.31 20.29 -21.82
C LEU A 231 -26.80 19.97 -21.78
N PHE A 232 -27.17 18.77 -21.34
CA PHE A 232 -28.55 18.35 -21.13
C PHE A 232 -29.30 19.36 -20.25
N ASP A 233 -28.77 19.65 -19.06
CA ASP A 233 -29.38 20.57 -18.09
C ASP A 233 -29.46 22.02 -18.62
N THR A 234 -28.63 22.40 -19.59
CA THR A 234 -28.69 23.73 -20.22
C THR A 234 -29.80 23.81 -21.27
N LEU A 235 -30.09 22.70 -21.95
CA LEU A 235 -31.14 22.61 -22.97
C LEU A 235 -32.51 22.38 -22.35
N ASP A 236 -32.56 21.69 -21.21
CA ASP A 236 -33.77 21.42 -20.43
C ASP A 236 -34.26 22.70 -19.73
N PHE A 237 -34.87 23.60 -20.52
CA PHE A 237 -35.32 24.92 -20.04
C PHE A 237 -36.46 24.82 -19.03
N ASN A 238 -37.27 23.78 -19.14
CA ASN A 238 -38.42 23.56 -18.26
C ASN A 238 -38.08 22.72 -17.01
N ASN A 239 -36.88 22.11 -17.00
CA ASN A 239 -36.31 21.27 -15.94
C ASN A 239 -37.20 20.06 -15.60
N ASP A 240 -37.80 19.44 -16.62
CA ASP A 240 -38.62 18.23 -16.50
C ASP A 240 -37.80 16.93 -16.65
N GLY A 241 -36.51 17.04 -16.97
CA GLY A 241 -35.59 15.92 -17.13
C GLY A 241 -35.71 15.22 -18.50
N LEU A 242 -36.40 15.83 -19.46
CA LEU A 242 -36.58 15.36 -20.84
C LEU A 242 -36.21 16.48 -21.81
N LEU A 243 -35.76 16.11 -23.02
CA LEU A 243 -35.54 17.08 -24.10
C LEU A 243 -36.50 16.82 -25.25
N PHE A 244 -37.28 17.84 -25.63
CA PHE A 244 -38.10 17.80 -26.85
C PHE A 244 -37.44 18.58 -28.01
N VAL A 245 -38.01 18.48 -29.23
CA VAL A 245 -37.44 19.11 -30.45
C VAL A 245 -37.10 20.60 -30.26
N GLY A 246 -37.95 21.36 -29.57
CA GLY A 246 -37.75 22.80 -29.35
C GLY A 246 -36.59 23.12 -28.41
N GLU A 247 -36.34 22.29 -27.40
CA GLU A 247 -35.16 22.41 -26.52
C GLU A 247 -33.88 22.01 -27.24
N LEU A 248 -33.94 20.98 -28.09
CA LEU A 248 -32.82 20.57 -28.94
C LEU A 248 -32.46 21.61 -30.01
N GLU A 249 -33.38 22.51 -30.41
CA GLU A 249 -33.03 23.65 -31.27
C GLU A 249 -32.00 24.57 -30.60
N GLY A 250 -32.06 24.71 -29.26
CA GLY A 250 -31.11 25.51 -28.47
C GLY A 250 -29.66 25.04 -28.64
N LEU A 251 -29.45 23.76 -28.93
CA LEU A 251 -28.12 23.19 -29.23
C LEU A 251 -27.47 23.88 -30.44
N PHE A 252 -28.24 24.10 -31.53
CA PHE A 252 -27.76 24.73 -32.76
C PHE A 252 -27.61 26.25 -32.63
N GLU A 253 -28.42 26.88 -31.77
CA GLU A 253 -28.28 28.30 -31.45
C GLU A 253 -26.99 28.57 -30.67
N MET A 254 -26.68 27.76 -29.65
CA MET A 254 -25.46 27.90 -28.84
C MET A 254 -24.18 27.66 -29.63
N ALA A 255 -24.22 26.83 -30.67
CA ALA A 255 -23.07 26.52 -31.51
C ALA A 255 -22.72 27.59 -32.55
N GLY A 256 -23.47 28.68 -32.60
CA GLY A 256 -23.30 29.73 -33.61
C GLY A 256 -23.56 29.23 -35.03
N ASP A 257 -24.35 28.17 -35.18
CA ASP A 257 -24.50 27.51 -36.47
C ASP A 257 -25.27 28.39 -37.46
N LYS A 258 -24.83 28.40 -38.72
CA LYS A 258 -25.48 29.11 -39.83
C LYS A 258 -26.80 28.46 -40.26
N ALA A 259 -27.21 27.39 -39.57
CA ALA A 259 -28.39 26.59 -39.85
C ALA A 259 -29.66 27.43 -40.01
N GLY A 260 -29.80 28.53 -39.26
CA GLY A 260 -30.87 29.52 -39.46
C GLY A 260 -32.27 28.89 -39.56
N LYS A 261 -32.77 28.70 -40.79
CA LYS A 261 -34.08 28.11 -41.10
C LYS A 261 -34.16 26.57 -40.97
N HIS A 262 -33.04 25.84 -40.96
CA HIS A 262 -33.00 24.37 -40.94
C HIS A 262 -32.77 23.75 -39.56
N ARG A 263 -32.62 24.57 -38.51
CA ARG A 263 -32.37 24.11 -37.14
C ARG A 263 -33.43 23.12 -36.62
N HIS A 264 -34.70 23.39 -36.92
CA HIS A 264 -35.82 22.55 -36.50
C HIS A 264 -35.74 21.15 -37.12
N GLU A 265 -35.36 21.08 -38.41
CA GLU A 265 -35.24 19.82 -39.13
C GLU A 265 -34.05 19.00 -38.63
N LEU A 266 -32.92 19.66 -38.32
CA LEU A 266 -31.76 19.03 -37.71
C LEU A 266 -32.04 18.52 -36.28
N ALA A 267 -32.72 19.32 -35.45
CA ALA A 267 -33.13 18.90 -34.11
C ALA A 267 -34.09 17.70 -34.15
N ARG A 268 -35.01 17.68 -35.12
CA ARG A 268 -35.94 16.55 -35.32
C ARG A 268 -35.22 15.29 -35.78
N GLN A 269 -34.25 15.40 -36.69
CA GLN A 269 -33.42 14.26 -37.11
C GLN A 269 -32.60 13.72 -35.93
N LEU A 270 -31.98 14.60 -35.15
CA LEU A 270 -31.23 14.22 -33.96
C LEU A 270 -32.11 13.50 -32.93
N LEU A 271 -33.31 14.03 -32.64
CA LEU A 271 -34.28 13.39 -31.76
C LEU A 271 -34.59 11.97 -32.25
N GLN A 272 -34.98 11.84 -33.53
CA GLN A 272 -35.38 10.55 -34.11
C GLN A 272 -34.26 9.50 -34.11
N GLU A 273 -33.00 9.94 -34.17
CA GLU A 273 -31.84 9.04 -34.11
C GLU A 273 -31.48 8.58 -32.69
N LEU A 274 -31.78 9.39 -31.67
CA LEU A 274 -31.36 9.15 -30.29
C LEU A 274 -32.47 8.59 -29.41
N ASP A 275 -33.73 8.91 -29.73
CA ASP A 275 -34.95 8.47 -29.06
C ASP A 275 -35.14 6.97 -29.32
N SER A 276 -34.67 6.18 -28.36
CA SER A 276 -34.61 4.72 -28.46
C SER A 276 -35.93 4.08 -28.05
N ASN A 277 -36.67 4.73 -27.15
CA ASN A 277 -37.95 4.26 -26.66
C ASN A 277 -39.14 4.77 -27.52
N HIS A 278 -38.88 5.70 -28.44
CA HIS A 278 -39.81 6.34 -29.37
C HIS A 278 -40.95 7.11 -28.69
N ASP A 279 -40.68 7.72 -27.53
CA ASP A 279 -41.65 8.53 -26.78
C ASP A 279 -41.71 10.01 -27.23
N GLY A 280 -40.86 10.39 -28.20
CA GLY A 280 -40.78 11.73 -28.76
C GLY A 280 -39.99 12.72 -27.91
N HIS A 281 -39.30 12.24 -26.88
CA HIS A 281 -38.44 13.00 -25.98
C HIS A 281 -37.09 12.28 -25.86
N LEU A 282 -36.08 12.94 -25.30
CA LEU A 282 -34.84 12.28 -24.90
C LEU A 282 -34.67 12.37 -23.40
N ASP A 283 -34.56 11.21 -22.75
CA ASP A 283 -34.02 11.15 -21.41
C ASP A 283 -32.49 11.33 -21.41
N PHE A 284 -31.91 11.50 -20.22
CA PHE A 284 -30.46 11.70 -20.10
C PHE A 284 -29.62 10.52 -20.61
N GLU A 285 -30.08 9.28 -20.46
CA GLU A 285 -29.31 8.10 -20.89
C GLU A 285 -29.35 7.95 -22.43
N GLU A 286 -30.47 8.29 -23.07
CA GLU A 286 -30.60 8.37 -24.52
C GLU A 286 -29.72 9.50 -25.09
N PHE A 287 -29.78 10.68 -24.48
CA PHE A 287 -28.91 11.80 -24.83
C PHE A 287 -27.43 11.44 -24.67
N LEU A 288 -27.04 10.79 -23.57
CA LEU A 288 -25.66 10.38 -23.30
C LEU A 288 -25.14 9.36 -24.33
N LYS A 289 -25.96 8.39 -24.75
CA LYS A 289 -25.59 7.44 -25.82
C LYS A 289 -25.35 8.16 -27.16
N GLY A 290 -26.11 9.21 -27.41
CA GLY A 290 -25.99 10.06 -28.60
C GLY A 290 -24.89 11.11 -28.54
N TYR A 291 -24.35 11.40 -27.34
CA TYR A 291 -23.47 12.54 -27.10
C TYR A 291 -22.23 12.58 -28.00
N ALA A 292 -21.64 11.42 -28.30
CA ALA A 292 -20.47 11.32 -29.19
C ALA A 292 -20.78 11.63 -30.67
N LYS A 293 -22.06 11.63 -31.07
CA LYS A 293 -22.53 11.97 -32.42
C LYS A 293 -22.77 13.48 -32.58
N LEU A 294 -22.77 14.24 -31.49
CA LEU A 294 -22.96 15.69 -31.55
C LEU A 294 -21.76 16.36 -32.27
N PRO A 295 -21.99 17.46 -33.01
CA PRO A 295 -20.94 18.15 -33.74
C PRO A 295 -19.78 18.57 -32.82
N THR A 296 -18.55 18.21 -33.20
CA THR A 296 -17.35 18.32 -32.33
C THR A 296 -17.04 19.75 -31.87
N LYS A 297 -17.41 20.77 -32.68
CA LYS A 297 -17.29 22.19 -32.31
C LYS A 297 -18.14 22.56 -31.08
N MET A 298 -19.30 21.94 -30.92
CA MET A 298 -20.20 22.17 -29.79
C MET A 298 -19.64 21.61 -28.47
N ILE A 299 -18.91 20.50 -28.58
CA ILE A 299 -18.22 19.86 -27.45
C ILE A 299 -16.91 20.58 -27.12
N SER A 300 -16.24 21.24 -28.07
CA SER A 300 -14.97 21.93 -27.82
C SER A 300 -15.10 23.40 -27.41
N GLU A 301 -16.17 24.09 -27.84
CA GLU A 301 -16.37 25.53 -27.63
C GLU A 301 -17.40 25.83 -26.54
N SER A 302 -17.97 24.82 -25.89
CA SER A 302 -18.86 25.04 -24.75
C SER A 302 -18.11 25.83 -23.66
N PRO A 303 -18.66 26.97 -23.18
CA PRO A 303 -18.00 27.87 -22.22
C PRO A 303 -17.66 27.20 -20.88
N PHE A 304 -18.05 25.94 -20.71
CA PHE A 304 -17.82 25.11 -19.54
C PHE A 304 -16.64 24.15 -19.66
N LEU A 305 -16.01 23.97 -20.84
CA LEU A 305 -14.78 23.16 -20.97
C LEU A 305 -13.53 23.90 -20.48
N HIS A 306 -13.55 25.23 -20.49
CA HIS A 306 -12.42 26.06 -20.07
C HIS A 306 -12.46 26.50 -18.61
N ARG A 307 -13.50 26.13 -17.84
CA ARG A 307 -13.30 26.06 -16.40
C ARG A 307 -12.43 24.83 -16.17
N GLU A 308 -11.11 25.06 -16.16
CA GLU A 308 -10.24 24.29 -15.27
C GLU A 308 -11.07 24.08 -14.01
N ARG A 309 -11.40 22.82 -13.69
CA ARG A 309 -11.74 22.56 -12.30
C ARG A 309 -10.56 23.18 -11.57
N GLU A 310 -10.82 24.16 -10.72
CA GLU A 310 -9.99 24.28 -9.54
C GLU A 310 -10.12 22.90 -8.90
N VAL A 311 -9.23 21.99 -9.32
CA VAL A 311 -8.77 20.91 -8.47
C VAL A 311 -8.44 21.72 -7.24
N GLN A 312 -9.28 21.61 -6.21
CA GLN A 312 -8.81 21.92 -4.88
C GLN A 312 -7.58 21.06 -4.77
N LYS A 313 -6.43 21.65 -5.07
CA LYS A 313 -5.14 21.08 -4.74
C LYS A 313 -5.33 20.91 -3.26
N GLU A 314 -5.50 19.66 -2.82
CA GLU A 314 -5.27 19.36 -1.41
C GLU A 314 -4.01 20.13 -1.07
N PRO A 315 -4.07 21.06 -0.10
CA PRO A 315 -2.96 21.93 0.16
C PRO A 315 -1.76 21.02 0.31
N LYS A 316 -0.75 21.19 -0.56
CA LYS A 316 0.50 20.45 -0.41
C LYS A 316 0.90 20.68 1.04
N MET A 317 0.85 19.61 1.83
CA MET A 317 1.18 19.67 3.24
C MET A 317 2.55 20.33 3.30
N ASP A 318 2.60 21.52 3.88
CA ASP A 318 3.84 22.27 3.98
C ASP A 318 4.76 21.42 4.85
N ARG A 319 5.85 20.92 4.27
CA ARG A 319 6.82 20.10 4.99
C ARG A 319 7.44 20.86 6.16
N THR A 320 7.32 22.18 6.21
CA THR A 320 7.73 23.01 7.35
C THR A 320 6.71 23.03 8.50
N GLN A 321 5.48 22.55 8.28
CA GLN A 321 4.44 22.35 9.31
C GLN A 321 4.48 20.95 9.94
N LEU A 322 5.28 20.03 9.40
CA LEU A 322 5.68 18.80 10.09
C LEU A 322 6.76 19.15 11.11
N VAL A 323 6.36 19.65 12.27
CA VAL A 323 7.28 19.94 13.36
C VAL A 323 7.61 18.62 14.06
N SER A 324 8.84 18.13 13.88
CA SER A 324 9.40 17.15 14.81
C SER A 324 9.45 17.80 16.20
N PRO A 325 9.28 17.04 17.30
CA PRO A 325 9.46 17.60 18.64
C PRO A 325 10.76 18.40 18.67
N PRO A 326 10.78 19.59 19.31
CA PRO A 326 11.89 20.51 19.20
C PRO A 326 13.18 19.75 19.54
N ASP A 327 14.14 19.80 18.63
CA ASP A 327 15.47 19.24 18.80
C ASP A 327 16.12 19.96 19.98
N ARG A 328 15.90 19.43 21.18
CA ARG A 328 16.27 20.08 22.43
C ARG A 328 17.45 19.34 23.05
N GLY A 329 18.59 19.53 22.38
CA GLY A 329 19.91 19.57 23.00
C GLY A 329 20.26 18.33 23.81
N ASN A 330 20.69 17.28 23.13
CA ASN A 330 21.65 16.37 23.75
C ASN A 330 22.95 17.16 23.93
N ASP A 331 23.27 17.46 25.18
CA ASP A 331 24.48 18.16 25.61
C ASP A 331 25.72 17.50 24.95
N VAL A 332 26.36 18.24 24.04
CA VAL A 332 27.45 17.74 23.19
C VAL A 332 28.64 17.29 24.05
N ASP A 333 28.82 17.90 25.22
CA ASP A 333 29.85 17.51 26.19
C ASP A 333 29.54 16.17 26.85
N SER A 334 28.25 15.89 27.11
CA SER A 334 27.81 14.59 27.63
C SER A 334 27.91 13.47 26.59
N GLN A 335 27.68 13.75 25.31
CA GLN A 335 27.88 12.78 24.22
C GLN A 335 29.35 12.53 23.93
N ALA A 336 30.21 13.55 24.00
CA ALA A 336 31.65 13.39 23.84
C ALA A 336 32.25 12.60 25.02
N ALA A 337 31.78 12.86 26.25
CA ALA A 337 32.15 12.07 27.43
C ALA A 337 31.66 10.62 27.31
N LEU A 338 30.42 10.42 26.87
CA LEU A 338 29.82 9.10 26.65
C LEU A 338 30.56 8.32 25.54
N ALA A 339 30.85 8.97 24.41
CA ALA A 339 31.59 8.35 23.32
C ALA A 339 33.00 7.93 23.77
N LYS A 340 33.66 8.76 24.60
CA LYS A 340 35.00 8.47 25.14
C LYS A 340 34.98 7.33 26.16
N GLU A 341 33.97 7.27 27.03
CA GLU A 341 33.78 6.13 27.94
C GLU A 341 33.39 4.84 27.21
N LEU A 342 32.47 4.91 26.25
CA LEU A 342 32.07 3.76 25.43
C LEU A 342 33.24 3.25 24.60
N GLN A 343 34.10 4.13 24.07
CA GLN A 343 35.29 3.71 23.32
C GLN A 343 36.30 3.01 24.22
N LYS A 344 36.51 3.49 25.46
CA LYS A 344 37.35 2.81 26.45
C LYS A 344 36.78 1.44 26.84
N TYR A 345 35.46 1.37 27.09
CA TYR A 345 34.77 0.14 27.41
C TYR A 345 34.80 -0.88 26.26
N GLN A 346 34.53 -0.46 25.03
CA GLN A 346 34.60 -1.31 23.84
C GLN A 346 36.01 -1.86 23.63
N SER A 347 37.04 -1.02 23.85
CA SER A 347 38.45 -1.45 23.78
C SER A 347 38.79 -2.50 24.83
N ARG A 348 38.29 -2.36 26.07
CA ARG A 348 38.45 -3.35 27.14
C ARG A 348 37.68 -4.64 26.83
N SER A 349 36.40 -4.54 26.47
CA SER A 349 35.55 -5.70 26.17
C SER A 349 36.08 -6.57 25.02
N ARG A 350 36.70 -5.94 24.00
CA ARG A 350 37.34 -6.66 22.88
C ARG A 350 38.59 -7.43 23.30
N ARG A 351 39.38 -6.89 24.24
CA ARG A 351 40.57 -7.57 24.76
C ARG A 351 40.21 -8.71 25.72
N GLU A 352 39.18 -8.50 26.55
CA GLU A 352 38.88 -9.38 27.68
C GLU A 352 37.65 -10.28 27.46
N LYS A 353 36.97 -10.18 26.29
CA LYS A 353 35.71 -10.91 25.96
C LYS A 353 34.65 -10.81 27.07
N ILE A 354 34.41 -9.59 27.54
CA ILE A 354 33.50 -9.32 28.66
C ILE A 354 32.03 -9.38 28.18
N ASP A 355 31.16 -10.06 28.93
CA ASP A 355 29.71 -10.04 28.77
C ASP A 355 29.12 -8.70 29.28
N PRO A 356 28.59 -7.84 28.39
CA PRO A 356 28.15 -6.49 28.77
C PRO A 356 26.89 -6.46 29.64
N PHE A 357 26.18 -7.59 29.77
CA PHE A 357 25.00 -7.71 30.63
C PHE A 357 25.36 -8.18 32.04
N LYS A 358 26.65 -8.46 32.32
CA LYS A 358 27.14 -8.94 33.63
C LYS A 358 28.33 -8.15 34.18
N ASP A 359 28.79 -7.11 33.48
CA ASP A 359 29.93 -6.30 33.92
C ASP A 359 29.50 -5.24 34.96
N ALA A 360 29.96 -5.40 36.21
CA ALA A 360 29.73 -4.45 37.30
C ALA A 360 30.37 -3.07 37.07
N ASN A 361 31.28 -2.96 36.09
CA ASN A 361 31.94 -1.73 35.69
C ASN A 361 31.37 -1.15 34.37
N ALA A 362 30.16 -1.57 33.96
CA ALA A 362 29.45 -0.94 32.85
C ALA A 362 29.14 0.53 33.20
N PRO A 363 29.29 1.47 32.23
CA PRO A 363 29.12 2.89 32.52
C PRO A 363 27.68 3.21 32.96
N VAL A 364 27.56 3.83 34.13
CA VAL A 364 26.30 4.39 34.65
C VAL A 364 26.35 5.88 34.38
N PHE A 365 25.43 6.41 33.58
CA PHE A 365 25.40 7.84 33.29
C PHE A 365 24.13 8.50 33.79
N GLN A 366 24.29 9.75 34.21
CA GLN A 366 23.19 10.60 34.64
C GLN A 366 22.64 11.35 33.43
N THR A 367 21.35 11.20 33.16
CA THR A 367 20.68 11.91 32.06
C THR A 367 19.44 12.65 32.55
N ARG A 368 19.04 13.69 31.82
CA ARG A 368 17.78 14.42 32.07
C ARG A 368 16.66 13.76 31.27
N LEU A 369 15.73 13.10 31.95
CA LEU A 369 14.46 12.70 31.36
C LEU A 369 13.39 13.69 31.80
N TYR A 370 12.49 14.05 30.88
CA TYR A 370 11.44 15.03 31.13
C TYR A 370 10.13 14.30 31.43
N LYS A 371 9.51 14.63 32.56
CA LYS A 371 8.19 14.11 32.94
C LYS A 371 7.13 15.13 32.55
N LEU A 372 6.12 14.70 31.80
CA LEU A 372 4.92 15.49 31.55
C LEU A 372 4.10 15.60 32.85
N LEU A 373 3.74 16.81 33.25
CA LEU A 373 2.81 17.03 34.35
C LEU A 373 1.39 16.63 33.87
N ALA A 374 0.68 15.85 34.68
CA ALA A 374 -0.36 14.91 34.23
C ALA A 374 -1.56 15.54 33.47
N ASP A 375 -1.72 16.86 33.48
CA ASP A 375 -2.89 17.54 32.91
C ASP A 375 -2.53 18.69 31.96
N HIS A 376 -1.31 18.71 31.42
CA HIS A 376 -0.83 19.82 30.60
C HIS A 376 -0.59 19.45 29.12
N ASP A 377 -0.92 20.42 28.26
CA ASP A 377 -0.75 20.38 26.81
C ASP A 377 0.69 20.05 26.42
N ARG A 378 0.88 18.93 25.71
CA ARG A 378 2.19 18.42 25.28
C ARG A 378 2.93 19.37 24.34
N THR A 379 2.25 20.36 23.78
CA THR A 379 2.82 21.36 22.88
C THR A 379 3.45 22.55 23.62
N LYS A 380 3.19 22.69 24.93
CA LYS A 380 3.70 23.80 25.75
C LYS A 380 4.90 23.39 26.57
N GLU A 381 5.89 24.27 26.66
CA GLU A 381 7.19 24.01 27.26
C GLU A 381 7.12 23.86 28.78
N GLU A 382 6.27 24.67 29.41
CA GLU A 382 5.97 24.67 30.83
C GLU A 382 5.32 23.37 31.35
N SER A 383 4.83 22.51 30.45
CA SER A 383 4.20 21.23 30.76
C SER A 383 5.19 20.13 31.15
N TRP A 384 6.49 20.36 30.94
CA TRP A 384 7.55 19.36 31.06
C TRP A 384 8.54 19.72 32.17
N VAL A 385 8.72 18.82 33.13
CA VAL A 385 9.68 19.02 34.23
C VAL A 385 10.90 18.11 34.03
N PRO A 386 12.13 18.67 33.95
CA PRO A 386 13.34 17.86 33.90
C PRO A 386 13.54 17.11 35.21
N ARG A 387 13.87 15.82 35.11
CA ARG A 387 14.26 14.97 36.23
C ARG A 387 15.59 14.31 35.89
N MET A 388 16.53 14.38 36.82
CA MET A 388 17.80 13.66 36.68
C MET A 388 17.57 12.19 37.01
N TYR A 389 17.92 11.30 36.09
CA TYR A 389 17.88 9.85 36.30
C TYR A 389 19.27 9.26 36.08
N TRP A 390 19.58 8.25 36.87
CA TRP A 390 20.72 7.37 36.63
C TRP A 390 20.23 6.20 35.79
N VAL A 391 20.87 5.97 34.64
CA VAL A 391 20.56 4.82 33.79
C VAL A 391 21.58 3.73 34.13
N SER A 392 21.13 2.68 34.81
CA SER A 392 21.91 1.47 35.06
C SER A 392 21.46 0.35 34.11
N ASN A 393 22.39 -0.52 33.71
CA ASN A 393 22.05 -1.80 33.09
C ASN A 393 21.42 -2.70 34.16
N SER A 394 20.09 -2.76 34.19
CA SER A 394 19.33 -3.78 34.90
C SER A 394 18.22 -4.31 34.01
#